data_AF-A0A5C7SAJ4-F1
#
_entry.id   AF-A0A5C7SAJ4-F1
#
_cell.length_a   1.000
_cell.length_b   1.000
_cell.length_c   1.000
_cell.angle_alpha   90.00
_cell.angle_beta   90.00
_cell.angle_gamma   90.00
#
_symmetry.space_group_name_H-M   'P 1'
#
loop_
_entity.id
_entity.type
_entity.pdbx_description
1 polymer ?
#
loop_
_entity_poly.entity_id
_entity_poly.type
_entity_poly.pdbx_seq_one_letter_code
_entity_poly.pdbx_strand_id
1 'polypeptide(L)'
;MTTRYTVGIDLGTSNTVVAFAAEGEDRIQVLEIEQLVGRGELAARTLLPSVRYHPAAGELDPATLRLVASAGEGQGAPPAVLGEAVVGQYARELGAQVPGRAVASAKSWLSHAGVDRNAAILPWGAAEDVPRVSPVVASASYLAHVRAAWNRQHPGAALENQDIVLTVPASFDEG
;
A
#
# COMPACT_ATOMS: atom_id res chain seq x y z
N MET A 1 -25.54 7.13 -0.60
CA MET A 1 -24.87 6.24 0.37
C MET A 1 -24.53 7.07 1.59
N THR A 2 -24.78 6.56 2.80
CA THR A 2 -24.45 7.25 4.05
C THR A 2 -23.07 6.79 4.52
N THR A 3 -22.14 7.74 4.68
CA THR A 3 -20.81 7.52 5.27
C THR A 3 -21.00 7.09 6.72
N ARG A 4 -20.40 5.97 7.15
CA ARG A 4 -20.47 5.49 8.53
C ARG A 4 -19.25 5.86 9.36
N TYR A 5 -18.17 6.21 8.67
CA TYR A 5 -16.88 6.53 9.27
C TYR A 5 -16.25 7.74 8.59
N THR A 6 -15.53 8.53 9.37
CA THR A 6 -14.51 9.45 8.87
C THR A 6 -13.16 8.76 9.00
N VAL A 7 -12.41 8.70 7.90
CA VAL A 7 -11.15 7.94 7.80
C VAL A 7 -10.02 8.86 7.39
N GLY A 8 -9.00 8.99 8.25
CA GLY A 8 -7.75 9.67 7.96
C GLY A 8 -6.68 8.69 7.54
N ILE A 9 -6.07 8.92 6.37
CA ILE A 9 -4.94 8.12 5.87
C ILE A 9 -3.70 9.01 5.85
N ASP A 10 -2.71 8.66 6.67
CA ASP A 10 -1.38 9.23 6.58
C ASP A 10 -0.53 8.43 5.59
N LEU A 11 -0.44 8.89 4.34
CA LEU A 11 0.39 8.26 3.31
C LEU A 11 1.81 8.80 3.42
N GLY A 12 2.60 8.30 4.37
CA GLY A 12 3.96 8.78 4.63
C GLY A 12 5.03 8.20 3.69
N THR A 13 6.21 8.82 3.70
CA THR A 13 7.39 8.37 2.92
C THR A 13 7.87 6.98 3.35
N SER A 14 7.85 6.71 4.66
CA SER A 14 8.35 5.46 5.24
C SER A 14 7.24 4.50 5.63
N ASN A 15 6.11 5.00 6.14
CA ASN A 15 4.98 4.20 6.58
C ASN A 15 3.67 4.87 6.18
N THR A 16 2.65 4.04 6.01
CA THR A 16 1.25 4.41 5.86
C THR A 16 0.49 4.01 7.13
N VAL A 17 -0.33 4.93 7.65
CA VAL A 17 -1.15 4.72 8.85
C VAL A 17 -2.59 5.13 8.55
N VAL A 18 -3.55 4.44 9.14
CA VAL A 18 -4.98 4.74 8.97
C VAL A 18 -5.60 4.90 10.34
N ALA A 19 -6.25 6.05 10.56
CA ALA A 19 -7.06 6.32 11.73
C ALA A 19 -8.52 6.54 11.30
N PHE A 20 -9.48 6.21 12.15
CA PHE A 20 -10.89 6.38 11.84
C PHE A 20 -11.72 6.59 13.10
N ALA A 21 -12.89 7.20 12.93
CA ALA A 21 -13.93 7.32 13.94
C ALA A 21 -15.29 7.02 13.30
N ALA A 22 -16.18 6.37 14.04
CA ALA A 22 -17.56 6.19 13.60
C ALA A 22 -18.31 7.53 13.64
N GLU A 23 -19.31 7.67 12.77
CA GLU A 23 -20.13 8.88 12.74
C GLU A 23 -20.78 9.15 14.10
N GLY A 24 -20.57 10.36 14.64
CA GLY A 24 -21.09 10.76 15.94
C GLY A 24 -20.29 10.26 17.15
N GLU A 25 -19.13 9.61 16.94
CA GLU A 25 -18.23 9.20 18.01
C GLU A 25 -16.93 10.04 18.03
N ASP A 26 -16.47 10.42 19.22
CA ASP A 26 -15.19 11.11 19.42
C ASP A 26 -14.00 10.16 19.55
N ARG A 27 -14.26 8.83 19.56
CA ARG A 27 -13.23 7.82 19.79
C ARG A 27 -12.49 7.51 18.50
N ILE A 28 -11.24 7.98 18.41
CA ILE A 28 -10.34 7.65 17.31
C ILE A 28 -9.75 6.26 17.50
N GLN A 29 -9.83 5.44 16.46
CA GLN A 29 -9.23 4.12 16.35
C GLN A 29 -8.14 4.13 15.28
N VAL A 30 -7.11 3.28 15.46
CA VAL A 30 -6.08 3.04 14.43
C VAL A 30 -6.34 1.68 13.82
N LEU A 31 -6.39 1.61 12.49
CA LEU A 31 -6.58 0.36 11.76
C LEU A 31 -5.37 -0.55 11.94
N GLU A 32 -5.59 -1.80 12.34
CA GLU A 32 -4.55 -2.82 12.27
C GLU A 32 -4.53 -3.43 10.86
N ILE A 33 -3.51 -3.09 10.08
CA ILE A 33 -3.37 -3.50 8.68
C ILE A 33 -2.68 -4.86 8.64
N GLU A 34 -3.46 -5.89 8.31
CA GLU A 34 -2.91 -7.23 8.02
C GLU A 34 -2.00 -7.17 6.78
N GLN A 35 -0.79 -7.70 6.93
CA GLN A 35 0.24 -7.70 5.90
C GLN A 35 1.14 -8.93 6.05
N LEU A 36 1.85 -9.29 4.99
CA LEU A 36 2.92 -10.27 5.10
C LEU A 36 4.04 -9.69 5.95
N VAL A 37 4.43 -10.42 7.00
CA VAL A 37 5.56 -10.10 7.88
C VAL A 37 6.71 -11.10 7.72
N GLY A 38 6.58 -12.01 6.78
CA GLY A 38 7.51 -13.08 6.48
C GLY A 38 6.97 -13.99 5.39
N ARG A 39 7.68 -15.07 5.09
CA ARG A 39 7.25 -16.05 4.09
C ARG A 39 6.00 -16.80 4.56
N GLY A 40 4.85 -16.44 4.00
CA GLY A 40 3.55 -17.08 4.32
C GLY A 40 3.00 -16.69 5.68
N GLU A 41 3.59 -15.70 6.35
CA GLU A 41 3.16 -15.24 7.66
C GLU A 41 2.40 -13.93 7.55
N LEU A 42 1.14 -13.94 8.00
CA LEU A 42 0.30 -12.75 8.10
C LEU A 42 0.24 -12.27 9.54
N ALA A 43 0.39 -10.96 9.72
CA ALA A 43 0.11 -10.35 11.01
C ALA A 43 -0.47 -8.94 10.83
N ALA A 44 -1.36 -8.57 11.75
CA ALA A 44 -1.91 -7.22 11.81
C ALA A 44 -0.90 -6.27 12.49
N ARG A 45 -0.70 -5.09 11.90
CA ARG A 45 0.17 -4.03 12.44
C ARG A 45 -0.48 -2.68 12.19
N THR A 46 -0.35 -1.74 13.12
CA THR A 46 -0.84 -0.37 12.95
C THR A 46 -0.04 0.44 11.93
N LEU A 47 1.17 0.00 11.58
CA LEU A 47 2.02 0.60 10.56
C LEU A 47 2.14 -0.33 9.35
N LEU A 48 1.86 0.20 8.16
CA LEU A 48 2.20 -0.45 6.89
C LEU A 48 3.44 0.25 6.31
N PRO A 49 4.61 -0.40 6.22
CA PRO A 49 5.75 0.20 5.53
C PRO A 49 5.39 0.61 4.09
N SER A 50 5.72 1.84 3.70
CA SER A 50 5.49 2.40 2.36
C SER A 50 6.56 1.91 1.37
N VAL A 51 6.67 0.58 1.28
CA VAL A 51 7.66 -0.14 0.49
C VAL A 51 6.95 -1.14 -0.42
N ARG A 52 7.35 -1.17 -1.69
CA ARG A 52 6.96 -2.18 -2.66
C ARG A 52 8.19 -2.96 -3.10
N TYR A 53 8.12 -4.27 -3.14
CA TYR A 53 9.19 -5.15 -3.61
C TYR A 53 8.77 -5.87 -4.88
N HIS A 54 9.66 -5.94 -5.87
CA HIS A 54 9.45 -6.63 -7.16
C HIS A 54 10.29 -7.91 -7.21
N PRO A 55 9.69 -9.07 -6.86
CA PRO A 55 10.42 -10.33 -6.84
C PRO A 55 11.02 -10.67 -8.20
N ALA A 56 12.15 -11.37 -8.19
CA ALA A 56 12.63 -12.06 -9.38
C ALA A 56 11.69 -13.23 -9.72
N ALA A 57 11.69 -13.63 -10.99
CA ALA A 57 10.93 -14.80 -11.43
C ALA A 57 11.33 -16.04 -10.60
N GLY A 58 10.34 -16.67 -9.96
CA GLY A 58 10.55 -17.86 -9.11
C GLY A 58 11.13 -17.58 -7.72
N GLU A 59 11.38 -16.32 -7.34
CA GLU A 59 11.87 -15.97 -6.00
C GLU A 59 10.84 -16.29 -4.91
N LEU A 60 9.58 -15.94 -5.17
CA LEU A 60 8.47 -16.17 -4.25
C LEU A 60 7.48 -17.18 -4.84
N ASP A 61 6.96 -18.05 -3.97
CA ASP A 61 5.89 -18.97 -4.32
C ASP A 61 4.59 -18.19 -4.53
N PRO A 62 3.95 -18.27 -5.72
CA PRO A 62 2.65 -17.64 -5.96
C PRO A 62 1.58 -18.01 -4.93
N ALA A 63 1.64 -19.21 -4.32
CA ALA A 63 0.71 -19.61 -3.26
C ALA A 63 0.86 -18.73 -1.99
N THR A 64 2.10 -18.30 -1.68
CA THR A 64 2.37 -17.38 -0.57
C THR A 64 1.79 -15.98 -0.85
N LEU A 65 1.84 -15.52 -2.11
CA LEU A 65 1.25 -14.25 -2.53
C LEU A 65 -0.30 -14.31 -2.56
N ARG A 66 -0.87 -15.48 -2.88
CA ARG A 66 -2.32 -15.70 -2.94
C ARG A 66 -3.01 -15.67 -1.58
N LEU A 67 -2.34 -16.05 -0.48
CA LEU A 67 -2.92 -15.95 0.87
C LEU A 67 -3.42 -14.53 1.19
N VAL A 68 -2.72 -13.51 0.71
CA VAL A 68 -3.12 -12.09 0.81
C VAL A 68 -4.33 -11.76 -0.07
N ALA A 69 -4.39 -12.36 -1.26
CA ALA A 69 -5.44 -12.18 -2.26
C ALA A 69 -6.78 -12.82 -1.87
N SER A 70 -6.74 -14.08 -1.43
CA SER A 70 -7.93 -14.89 -1.14
C SER A 70 -8.63 -14.52 0.18
N ALA A 71 -7.98 -13.72 1.03
CA ALA A 71 -8.59 -13.26 2.27
C ALA A 71 -9.72 -12.22 2.07
N GLY A 72 -10.11 -11.87 0.83
CA GLY A 72 -11.20 -10.89 0.66
C GLY A 72 -11.78 -10.67 -0.73
N GLU A 73 -12.04 -11.69 -1.55
CA GLU A 73 -12.77 -11.47 -2.81
C GLU A 73 -13.94 -12.43 -3.02
N GLY A 74 -15.14 -11.87 -2.81
CA GLY A 74 -16.25 -12.16 -3.70
C GLY A 74 -15.87 -11.69 -5.11
N GLN A 75 -16.06 -12.59 -6.06
CA GLN A 75 -15.92 -12.47 -7.52
C GLN A 75 -15.82 -11.02 -8.06
N GLY A 76 -14.63 -10.61 -8.53
CA GLY A 76 -14.52 -9.59 -9.59
C GLY A 76 -13.50 -8.46 -9.43
N ALA A 77 -12.82 -8.30 -8.29
CA ALA A 77 -11.65 -7.43 -8.22
C ALA A 77 -10.37 -8.29 -8.32
N PRO A 78 -9.26 -7.79 -8.90
CA PRO A 78 -7.96 -8.39 -8.66
C PRO A 78 -7.45 -7.96 -7.28
N PRO A 79 -6.72 -8.84 -6.58
CA PRO A 79 -6.33 -8.63 -5.20
C PRO A 79 -5.44 -7.40 -5.02
N ALA A 80 -5.23 -7.00 -3.76
CA ALA A 80 -4.19 -6.04 -3.33
C ALA A 80 -2.73 -6.50 -3.58
N VAL A 81 -2.54 -7.33 -4.59
CA VAL A 81 -1.29 -7.54 -5.30
C VAL A 81 -1.46 -6.80 -6.64
N LEU A 82 -0.99 -5.56 -6.74
CA LEU A 82 -0.87 -4.89 -8.04
C LEU A 82 0.27 -5.59 -8.82
N GLY A 83 -0.03 -6.73 -9.44
CA GLY A 83 0.92 -7.58 -10.16
C GLY A 83 1.55 -8.68 -9.31
N GLU A 84 2.86 -8.90 -9.46
CA GLU A 84 3.65 -9.89 -8.68
C GLU A 84 4.39 -9.24 -7.48
N ALA A 85 4.04 -8.00 -7.12
CA ALA A 85 4.77 -7.22 -6.13
C ALA A 85 4.26 -7.45 -4.69
N VAL A 86 5.18 -7.39 -3.72
CA VAL A 86 4.86 -7.42 -2.28
C VAL A 86 4.85 -6.00 -1.72
N VAL A 87 3.92 -5.69 -0.80
CA VAL A 87 3.83 -4.39 -0.11
C VAL A 87 3.91 -4.59 1.40
N GLY A 88 4.48 -3.60 2.12
CA GLY A 88 4.48 -3.58 3.58
C GLY A 88 5.73 -4.19 4.21
N GLN A 89 5.55 -4.85 5.36
CA GLN A 89 6.64 -5.37 6.19
C GLN A 89 7.56 -6.32 5.43
N TYR A 90 7.00 -7.35 4.78
CA TYR A 90 7.82 -8.32 4.06
C TYR A 90 8.52 -7.70 2.84
N ALA A 91 7.89 -6.72 2.18
CA ALA A 91 8.55 -5.94 1.12
C ALA A 91 9.77 -5.18 1.63
N ARG A 92 9.70 -4.62 2.85
CA ARG A 92 10.83 -3.97 3.52
C ARG A 92 11.94 -4.95 3.85
N GLU A 93 11.61 -6.15 4.32
CA GLU A 93 12.59 -7.20 4.64
C GLU A 93 13.31 -7.76 3.40
N LEU A 94 12.56 -8.01 2.33
CA LEU A 94 13.13 -8.42 1.03
C LEU A 94 13.97 -7.29 0.43
N GLY A 95 13.47 -6.06 0.48
CA GLY A 95 14.20 -4.89 -0.01
C GLY A 95 15.49 -4.59 0.74
N ALA A 96 15.59 -4.94 2.02
CA ALA A 96 16.84 -4.85 2.76
C ALA A 96 17.90 -5.85 2.26
N GLN A 97 17.47 -6.99 1.72
CA GLN A 97 18.35 -8.02 1.17
C GLN A 97 18.72 -7.73 -0.29
N VAL A 98 17.77 -7.24 -1.09
CA VAL A 98 17.95 -6.92 -2.51
C VAL A 98 17.44 -5.50 -2.82
N PRO A 99 18.19 -4.45 -2.45
CA PRO A 99 17.72 -3.07 -2.56
C PRO A 99 17.31 -2.65 -3.97
N GLY A 100 17.99 -3.18 -5.00
CA GLY A 100 17.70 -2.86 -6.41
C GLY A 100 16.31 -3.30 -6.91
N ARG A 101 15.56 -4.08 -6.12
CA ARG A 101 14.20 -4.55 -6.41
C ARG A 101 13.13 -3.87 -5.55
N ALA A 102 13.52 -2.99 -4.64
CA ALA A 102 12.61 -2.31 -3.73
C ALA A 102 12.34 -0.87 -4.17
N VAL A 103 11.06 -0.51 -4.23
CA VAL A 103 10.61 0.88 -4.27
C VAL A 103 10.36 1.34 -2.84
N ALA A 104 11.15 2.29 -2.39
CA ALA A 104 10.93 3.06 -1.17
C ALA A 104 10.77 4.55 -1.50
N SER A 105 10.27 5.34 -0.56
CA SER A 105 10.19 6.79 -0.68
C SER A 105 9.39 7.29 -1.90
N ALA A 106 8.40 6.53 -2.37
CA ALA A 106 7.55 6.91 -3.51
C ALA A 106 6.87 8.28 -3.32
N LYS A 107 6.48 8.62 -2.07
CA LYS A 107 5.91 9.94 -1.73
C LYS A 107 6.88 11.09 -2.04
N SER A 108 8.18 10.90 -1.80
CA SER A 108 9.19 11.91 -2.12
C SER A 108 9.27 12.15 -3.62
N TRP A 109 9.21 11.08 -4.43
CA TRP A 109 9.18 11.21 -5.90
C TRP A 109 7.88 11.82 -6.42
N LEU A 110 6.73 11.54 -5.78
CA LEU A 110 5.47 12.22 -6.10
C LEU A 110 5.53 13.73 -5.91
N SER A 111 6.33 14.19 -4.94
CA SER A 111 6.46 15.60 -4.57
C SER A 111 7.65 16.29 -5.25
N HIS A 112 8.42 15.58 -6.08
CA HIS A 112 9.64 16.10 -6.68
C HIS A 112 9.34 16.71 -8.05
N ALA A 113 9.41 18.05 -8.16
CA ALA A 113 9.04 18.78 -9.38
C ALA A 113 9.87 18.41 -10.63
N GLY A 114 11.06 17.84 -10.44
CA GLY A 114 11.97 17.48 -11.54
C GLY A 114 11.67 16.14 -12.23
N VAL A 115 10.63 15.41 -11.85
CA VAL A 115 10.31 14.10 -12.44
C VAL A 115 8.90 14.00 -12.97
N ASP A 116 8.74 13.20 -14.03
CA ASP A 116 7.43 12.71 -14.44
C ASP A 116 6.96 11.63 -13.46
N ARG A 117 6.03 12.00 -12.58
CA ARG A 117 5.41 11.10 -11.58
C ARG A 117 4.57 9.97 -12.18
N ASN A 118 4.28 10.00 -13.48
CA ASN A 118 3.59 8.93 -14.20
C ASN A 118 4.55 8.01 -14.97
N ALA A 119 5.80 8.42 -15.18
CA ALA A 119 6.80 7.59 -15.85
C ALA A 119 7.29 6.44 -14.96
N ALA A 120 7.57 5.29 -15.57
CA ALA A 120 8.06 4.10 -14.88
C ALA A 120 9.54 4.22 -14.48
N ILE A 121 9.81 5.01 -13.43
CA ILE A 121 11.17 5.37 -13.01
C ILE A 121 11.65 4.65 -11.74
N LEU A 122 10.79 3.90 -11.05
CA LEU A 122 11.10 3.22 -9.77
C LEU A 122 11.05 1.68 -9.91
N PRO A 123 11.99 0.91 -9.32
CA PRO A 123 13.09 1.37 -8.49
C PRO A 123 14.13 2.16 -9.29
N TRP A 124 14.66 3.21 -8.68
CA TRP A 124 15.65 4.06 -9.35
C TRP A 124 16.95 3.28 -9.55
N GLY A 125 17.51 3.33 -10.76
CA GLY A 125 18.73 2.59 -11.09
C GLY A 125 18.55 1.06 -11.10
N ALA A 126 17.31 0.57 -11.19
CA ALA A 126 17.05 -0.87 -11.27
C ALA A 126 17.67 -1.49 -12.54
N ALA A 127 18.16 -2.72 -12.40
CA ALA A 127 18.63 -3.53 -13.52
C ALA A 127 17.52 -3.73 -14.58
N GLU A 128 17.90 -4.06 -15.81
CA GLU A 128 16.94 -4.16 -16.93
C GLU A 128 15.86 -5.22 -16.72
N ASP A 129 16.16 -6.28 -15.97
CA ASP A 129 15.24 -7.37 -15.65
C ASP A 129 14.26 -7.04 -14.52
N VAL A 130 14.40 -5.89 -13.86
CA VAL A 130 13.52 -5.46 -12.78
C VAL A 130 12.40 -4.58 -13.35
N PRO A 131 11.13 -5.01 -13.26
CA PRO A 131 10.01 -4.18 -13.69
C PRO A 131 10.01 -2.84 -12.97
N ARG A 132 9.83 -1.75 -13.70
CA ARG A 132 9.70 -0.40 -13.12
C ARG A 132 8.25 0.05 -13.10
N VAL A 133 7.93 0.93 -12.15
CA VAL A 133 6.65 1.60 -12.02
C VAL A 133 6.83 3.06 -11.70
N SER A 134 5.74 3.81 -11.85
CA SER A 134 5.72 5.22 -11.52
C SER A 134 5.54 5.46 -10.02
N PRO A 135 5.96 6.64 -9.51
CA PRO A 135 5.62 7.08 -8.17
C PRO A 135 4.12 6.97 -7.86
N VAL A 136 3.25 7.32 -8.82
CA VAL A 136 1.79 7.17 -8.70
C VAL A 136 1.39 5.71 -8.49
N VAL A 137 1.89 4.79 -9.31
CA VAL A 137 1.55 3.36 -9.20
C VAL A 137 2.08 2.75 -7.90
N ALA A 138 3.29 3.12 -7.47
CA ALA A 138 3.85 2.67 -6.20
C ALA A 138 2.99 3.14 -5.02
N SER A 139 2.63 4.42 -4.95
CA SER A 139 1.76 4.94 -3.88
C SER A 139 0.33 4.39 -3.93
N ALA A 140 -0.24 4.20 -5.13
CA ALA A 140 -1.53 3.55 -5.30
C ALA A 140 -1.53 2.11 -4.77
N SER A 141 -0.39 1.40 -4.88
CA SER A 141 -0.26 0.05 -4.31
C SER A 141 -0.40 0.02 -2.79
N TYR A 142 0.09 1.05 -2.09
CA TYR A 142 -0.03 1.16 -0.64
C TYR A 142 -1.48 1.43 -0.22
N LEU A 143 -2.16 2.32 -0.95
CA LEU A 143 -3.58 2.62 -0.73
C LEU A 143 -4.48 1.43 -1.07
N ALA A 144 -4.15 0.65 -2.11
CA ALA A 144 -4.87 -0.56 -2.45
C ALA A 144 -4.76 -1.62 -1.33
N HIS A 145 -3.58 -1.77 -0.71
CA HIS A 145 -3.38 -2.63 0.45
C HIS A 145 -4.24 -2.17 1.63
N VAL A 146 -4.23 -0.87 1.94
CA VAL A 146 -5.08 -0.26 2.98
C VAL A 146 -6.56 -0.53 2.72
N ARG A 147 -7.03 -0.30 1.49
CA ARG A 147 -8.42 -0.54 1.09
C ARG A 147 -8.83 -1.99 1.31
N ALA A 148 -8.00 -2.95 0.88
CA ALA A 148 -8.30 -4.36 1.08
C ALA A 148 -8.36 -4.72 2.57
N ALA A 149 -7.40 -4.24 3.38
CA ALA A 149 -7.42 -4.47 4.83
C ALA A 149 -8.68 -3.89 5.49
N TRP A 150 -9.07 -2.67 5.13
CA TRP A 150 -10.29 -2.02 5.62
C TRP A 150 -11.53 -2.81 5.24
N ASN A 151 -11.71 -3.13 3.96
CA ASN A 151 -12.94 -3.75 3.44
C ASN A 151 -13.19 -5.14 4.06
N ARG A 152 -12.13 -5.85 4.45
CA ARG A 152 -12.24 -7.11 5.19
C ARG A 152 -12.74 -6.92 6.62
N GLN A 153 -12.26 -5.88 7.30
CA GLN A 153 -12.67 -5.58 8.68
C GLN A 153 -14.06 -4.93 8.74
N HIS A 154 -14.49 -4.29 7.65
CA HIS A 154 -15.73 -3.53 7.56
C HIS A 154 -16.58 -3.94 6.34
N PRO A 155 -17.09 -5.19 6.26
CA PRO A 155 -17.78 -5.71 5.07
C PRO A 155 -19.06 -4.96 4.69
N GLY A 156 -19.65 -4.20 5.61
CA GLY A 156 -20.82 -3.34 5.37
C GLY A 156 -20.51 -1.85 5.19
N ALA A 157 -19.24 -1.46 5.22
CA ALA A 157 -18.79 -0.07 5.15
C ALA A 157 -17.47 0.02 4.37
N ALA A 158 -17.52 -0.32 3.09
CA ALA A 158 -16.35 -0.29 2.20
C ALA A 158 -15.65 1.08 2.22
N LEU A 159 -14.32 1.10 2.22
CA LEU A 159 -13.49 2.29 2.39
C LEU A 159 -13.86 3.37 1.38
N GLU A 160 -14.00 2.98 0.11
CA GLU A 160 -14.35 3.88 -1.00
C GLU A 160 -15.71 4.60 -0.86
N ASN A 161 -16.55 4.17 0.10
CA ASN A 161 -17.84 4.78 0.41
C ASN A 161 -17.84 5.58 1.72
N GLN A 162 -16.67 5.77 2.34
CA GLN A 162 -16.49 6.54 3.58
C GLN A 162 -15.98 7.95 3.28
N ASP A 163 -16.03 8.83 4.27
CA ASP A 163 -15.40 10.15 4.17
C ASP A 163 -13.89 10.02 4.41
N ILE A 164 -13.08 10.19 3.36
CA ILE A 164 -11.64 9.93 3.39
C ILE A 164 -10.86 11.25 3.34
N VAL A 165 -9.98 11.45 4.32
CA VAL A 165 -8.97 12.51 4.34
C VAL A 165 -7.60 11.87 4.12
N LEU A 166 -6.92 12.23 3.04
CA LEU A 166 -5.56 11.77 2.72
C LEU A 166 -4.54 12.87 3.02
N THR A 167 -3.51 12.58 3.81
CA THR A 167 -2.46 13.56 4.11
C THR A 167 -1.49 13.73 2.93
N VAL A 168 -1.25 14.97 2.55
CA VAL A 168 -0.19 15.38 1.64
C VAL A 168 0.82 16.24 2.40
N PRO A 169 2.13 16.19 2.05
CA PRO A 169 3.07 17.10 2.67
C PRO A 169 2.71 18.55 2.31
N ALA A 170 3.01 19.50 3.20
CA ALA A 170 2.73 20.91 2.94
C ALA A 170 3.45 21.47 1.69
N SER A 171 4.52 20.82 1.26
CA SER A 171 5.29 21.15 0.05
C SER A 171 4.74 20.51 -1.23
N PHE A 172 3.56 19.87 -1.18
CA PHE A 172 2.94 19.28 -2.36
C PHE A 172 2.37 20.41 -3.24
N ASP A 173 2.83 20.48 -4.48
CA ASP A 173 2.37 21.47 -5.47
C ASP A 173 1.07 20.98 -6.13
N GLU A 174 0.18 21.91 -6.48
CA GLU A 174 -1.11 21.62 -7.15
C GLU A 174 -0.95 21.34 -8.65
N GLY A 175 0.27 21.48 -9.18
CA GLY A 175 0.60 21.36 -10.60
C GLY A 175 0.26 20.02 -11.23
#